data_AF-A0A7J9KZW3-F1
#
_entry.id   AF-A0A7J9KZW3-F1
#
_cell.length_a   1.000
_cell.length_b   1.000
_cell.length_c   1.000
_cell.angle_alpha   90.00
_cell.angle_beta   90.00
_cell.angle_gamma   90.00
#
_symmetry.space_group_name_H-M   'P 1'
#
loop_
_entity.id
_entity.type
_entity.pdbx_description
1 polymer ?
#
loop_
_entity_poly.entity_id
_entity_poly.type
_entity_poly.pdbx_seq_one_letter_code
_entity_poly.pdbx_strand_id
1 'polypeptide(L)'
;MLWITISLLFFLVSPATSIEVDGAIASTKQRREQIVARQGAVAADDGRCSMIGMNILRNGGHAVDAAVAASLCLGVVSPGSSGIGGGAFMLIREANGKAQVFDMRETAPMKASQNMYAGNATLKANGGLSIGVPGQLAGLHKAWKQHGKLPWKKLVKPAESLARKGFKVSPYLQMQMESSKSAIMADKGLREVFTSNGELLKVGDICYNKKLARTLLKISVYGVQAFYNGSIGFNLVRDVQKAGGILTLTDLKKYEVKMREPITANVLGLKILSMPPPSSGGVSMTL
;
A
#
# COMPACT_ATOMS: atom_id res chain seq x y z
N MET A 1 26.65 14.31 68.67
CA MET A 1 27.85 13.45 68.58
C MET A 1 27.71 12.56 67.38
N LEU A 2 28.61 12.71 66.41
CA LEU A 2 28.77 11.90 65.20
C LEU A 2 28.94 10.42 65.54
N TRP A 3 28.13 9.52 64.98
CA TRP A 3 28.56 8.14 64.71
C TRP A 3 28.18 7.78 63.27
N ILE A 4 29.22 7.68 62.45
CA ILE A 4 29.22 7.28 61.03
C ILE A 4 29.19 5.75 61.00
N THR A 5 28.20 5.14 60.35
CA THR A 5 28.21 3.70 60.04
C THR A 5 28.59 3.51 58.57
N ILE A 6 29.83 3.08 58.34
CA ILE A 6 30.32 2.64 57.03
C ILE A 6 29.80 1.21 56.81
N SER A 7 28.87 1.02 55.88
CA SER A 7 28.51 -0.31 55.36
C SER A 7 29.29 -0.56 54.07
N LEU A 8 30.31 -1.40 54.17
CA LEU A 8 31.01 -1.99 53.03
C LEU A 8 30.14 -3.11 52.43
N LEU A 9 29.45 -2.84 51.32
CA LEU A 9 28.88 -3.89 50.48
C LEU A 9 29.93 -4.38 49.48
N PHE A 10 30.41 -5.59 49.69
CA PHE A 10 31.20 -6.35 48.71
C PHE A 10 30.30 -6.76 47.54
N PHE A 11 30.57 -6.25 46.34
CA PHE A 11 30.03 -6.82 45.10
C PHE A 11 30.84 -8.06 44.72
N LEU A 12 30.28 -9.24 44.94
CA LEU A 12 30.76 -10.49 44.35
C LEU A 12 30.45 -10.47 42.84
N VAL A 13 31.48 -10.24 42.03
CA VAL A 13 31.42 -10.42 40.57
C VAL A 13 31.41 -11.92 40.28
N SER A 14 30.25 -12.48 39.91
CA SER A 14 30.19 -13.83 39.32
C SER A 14 30.62 -13.76 37.85
N PRO A 15 31.50 -14.65 37.37
CA PRO A 15 31.86 -14.69 35.96
C PRO A 15 30.67 -15.22 35.15
N ALA A 16 30.25 -14.46 34.15
CA ALA A 16 29.22 -14.89 33.21
C ALA A 16 29.75 -16.08 32.40
N THR A 17 29.19 -17.26 32.61
CA THR A 17 29.37 -18.41 31.74
C THR A 17 28.63 -18.14 30.43
N SER A 18 29.38 -18.00 29.35
CA SER A 18 28.85 -17.89 27.99
C SER A 18 28.23 -19.22 27.58
N ILE A 19 26.90 -19.24 27.44
CA ILE A 19 26.19 -20.34 26.79
C ILE A 19 26.34 -20.13 25.28
N GLU A 20 27.16 -20.95 24.63
CA GLU A 20 27.16 -21.08 23.17
C GLU A 20 25.84 -21.74 22.75
N VAL A 21 24.94 -20.93 22.16
CA VAL A 21 23.76 -21.42 21.46
C VAL A 21 24.19 -21.74 20.03
N ASP A 22 24.58 -22.98 19.81
CA ASP A 22 24.82 -23.55 18.49
C ASP A 22 23.48 -23.77 17.78
N GLY A 23 22.89 -22.66 17.33
CA GLY A 23 21.65 -22.61 16.57
C GLY A 23 21.98 -22.20 15.15
N ALA A 24 21.87 -23.14 14.21
CA ALA A 24 22.09 -22.97 12.79
C ALA A 24 21.47 -21.65 12.26
N ILE A 25 22.29 -20.62 12.13
CA ILE A 25 21.99 -19.43 11.36
C ILE A 25 21.94 -19.93 9.91
N ALA A 26 20.72 -20.18 9.42
CA ALA A 26 20.49 -20.33 8.00
C ALA A 26 21.15 -19.13 7.32
N SER A 27 22.26 -19.40 6.64
CA SER A 27 23.02 -18.44 5.84
C SER A 27 22.02 -17.62 5.04
N THR A 28 21.83 -16.36 5.44
CA THR A 28 21.18 -15.35 4.62
C THR A 28 22.09 -15.17 3.42
N LYS A 29 21.84 -15.98 2.37
CA LYS A 29 22.48 -15.85 1.08
C LYS A 29 22.33 -14.37 0.69
N GLN A 30 23.43 -13.63 0.80
CA GLN A 30 23.46 -12.20 0.61
C GLN A 30 23.00 -11.95 -0.84
N ARG A 31 21.77 -11.49 -1.05
CA ARG A 31 21.29 -11.11 -2.39
C ARG A 31 22.07 -9.88 -2.84
N ARG A 32 23.22 -10.11 -3.46
CA ARG A 32 24.09 -9.09 -4.08
C ARG A 32 23.75 -8.85 -5.55
N GLU A 33 22.50 -9.07 -5.96
CA GLU A 33 22.09 -8.78 -7.33
C GLU A 33 21.82 -7.28 -7.46
N GLN A 34 22.76 -6.56 -8.08
CA GLN A 34 22.59 -5.17 -8.47
C GLN A 34 22.12 -5.11 -9.92
N ILE A 35 20.93 -4.55 -10.15
CA ILE A 35 20.45 -4.24 -11.50
C ILE A 35 20.91 -2.83 -11.87
N VAL A 36 21.73 -2.71 -12.91
CA VAL A 36 22.21 -1.43 -13.45
C VAL A 36 21.46 -1.12 -14.75
N ALA A 37 20.85 0.05 -14.83
CA ALA A 37 20.15 0.54 -16.02
C ALA A 37 20.63 1.97 -16.36
N ARG A 38 20.73 2.29 -17.65
CA ARG A 38 21.27 3.59 -18.11
C ARG A 38 20.21 4.68 -18.25
N GLN A 39 18.96 4.31 -18.58
CA GLN A 39 17.91 5.29 -18.89
C GLN A 39 16.83 5.39 -17.81
N GLY A 40 16.51 4.29 -17.14
CA GLY A 40 15.48 4.26 -16.11
C GLY A 40 15.31 2.87 -15.51
N ALA A 41 14.75 2.82 -14.31
CA ALA A 41 14.47 1.60 -13.57
C ALA A 41 13.13 1.72 -12.85
N VAL A 42 12.45 0.60 -12.66
CA VAL A 42 11.23 0.50 -11.84
C VAL A 42 11.36 -0.74 -10.96
N ALA A 43 11.30 -0.53 -9.65
CA ALA A 43 11.23 -1.59 -8.65
C ALA A 43 9.83 -1.59 -8.03
N ALA A 44 9.22 -2.77 -7.96
CA ALA A 44 7.94 -3.03 -7.33
C ALA A 44 7.96 -4.44 -6.72
N ASP A 45 7.09 -4.70 -5.75
CA ASP A 45 7.01 -5.99 -5.04
C ASP A 45 6.68 -7.17 -5.96
N ASP A 46 6.13 -6.89 -7.15
CA ASP A 46 5.86 -7.87 -8.18
C ASP A 46 6.58 -7.52 -9.50
N GLY A 47 7.37 -8.45 -10.02
CA GLY A 47 8.16 -8.26 -11.24
C GLY A 47 7.32 -7.89 -12.47
N ARG A 48 6.05 -8.33 -12.54
CA ARG A 48 5.13 -7.94 -13.63
C ARG A 48 4.78 -6.46 -13.54
N CYS A 49 4.63 -5.92 -12.34
CA CYS A 49 4.35 -4.51 -12.13
C CYS A 49 5.58 -3.64 -12.38
N SER A 50 6.78 -4.11 -12.02
CA SER A 50 8.05 -3.52 -12.48
C SER A 50 8.12 -3.46 -14.01
N MET A 51 7.80 -4.57 -14.69
CA MET A 51 7.79 -4.63 -16.15
C MET A 51 6.75 -3.70 -16.79
N ILE A 52 5.56 -3.58 -16.19
CA ILE A 52 4.54 -2.62 -16.64
C ILE A 52 5.06 -1.18 -16.52
N GLY A 53 5.64 -0.81 -15.38
CA GLY A 53 6.25 0.51 -15.20
C GLY A 53 7.40 0.77 -16.18
N MET A 54 8.29 -0.21 -16.38
CA MET A 54 9.37 -0.12 -17.36
C MET A 54 8.87 0.06 -18.78
N ASN A 55 7.78 -0.63 -19.16
CA ASN A 55 7.17 -0.44 -20.47
C ASN A 55 6.56 0.95 -20.63
N ILE A 56 6.04 1.56 -19.57
CA ILE A 56 5.60 2.96 -19.59
C ILE A 56 6.77 3.92 -19.83
N LEU A 57 7.91 3.71 -19.16
CA LEU A 57 9.12 4.50 -19.40
C LEU A 57 9.61 4.35 -20.86
N ARG A 58 9.68 3.11 -21.37
CA ARG A 58 10.06 2.83 -22.77
C ARG A 58 9.14 3.48 -23.79
N ASN A 59 7.86 3.65 -23.44
CA ASN A 59 6.87 4.34 -24.27
C ASN A 59 6.89 5.87 -24.10
N GLY A 60 7.97 6.43 -23.53
CA GLY A 60 8.21 7.87 -23.42
C GLY A 60 7.54 8.55 -22.22
N GLY A 61 7.00 7.77 -21.28
CA GLY A 61 6.46 8.28 -20.01
C GLY A 61 7.55 8.65 -19.01
N HIS A 62 7.17 9.43 -18.00
CA HIS A 62 8.06 9.82 -16.90
C HIS A 62 7.95 8.86 -15.71
N ALA A 63 8.79 9.09 -14.68
CA ALA A 63 8.76 8.30 -13.44
C ALA A 63 7.37 8.24 -12.79
N VAL A 64 6.61 9.35 -12.85
CA VAL A 64 5.24 9.41 -12.31
C VAL A 64 4.27 8.55 -13.10
N ASP A 65 4.34 8.57 -14.44
CA ASP A 65 3.52 7.70 -15.29
C ASP A 65 3.78 6.21 -14.96
N ALA A 66 5.05 5.85 -14.85
CA ALA A 66 5.49 4.49 -14.53
C ALA A 66 5.04 4.05 -13.13
N ALA A 67 5.18 4.93 -12.13
CA ALA A 67 4.74 4.69 -10.76
C ALA A 67 3.22 4.51 -10.65
N VAL A 68 2.43 5.28 -11.40
CA VAL A 68 0.97 5.15 -11.46
C VAL A 68 0.57 3.80 -12.05
N ALA A 69 1.16 3.42 -13.20
CA ALA A 69 0.85 2.14 -13.84
C ALA A 69 1.27 0.94 -12.99
N ALA A 70 2.45 1.00 -12.36
CA ALA A 70 2.94 -0.03 -11.45
C ALA A 70 2.05 -0.15 -10.20
N SER A 71 1.65 0.97 -9.58
CA SER A 71 0.74 0.99 -8.43
C SER A 71 -0.63 0.38 -8.74
N LEU A 72 -1.21 0.71 -9.90
CA LEU A 72 -2.48 0.12 -10.33
C LEU A 72 -2.34 -1.38 -10.62
N CYS A 73 -1.19 -1.83 -11.15
CA CYS A 73 -0.88 -3.25 -11.30
C CYS A 73 -0.79 -3.98 -9.95
N LEU A 74 -0.11 -3.39 -8.96
CA LEU A 74 0.00 -3.96 -7.61
C LEU A 74 -1.39 -4.13 -6.97
N GLY A 75 -2.30 -3.20 -7.20
CA GLY A 75 -3.70 -3.32 -6.78
C GLY A 75 -4.48 -4.49 -7.42
N VAL A 76 -3.93 -5.14 -8.44
CA VAL A 76 -4.50 -6.34 -9.08
C VAL A 76 -3.82 -7.61 -8.57
N VAL A 77 -2.48 -7.62 -8.51
CA VAL A 77 -1.70 -8.84 -8.22
C VAL A 77 -1.29 -9.02 -6.75
N SER A 78 -1.38 -7.95 -5.97
CA SER A 78 -1.10 -7.92 -4.52
C SER A 78 -2.25 -7.23 -3.76
N PRO A 79 -3.50 -7.70 -3.90
CA PRO A 79 -4.69 -7.04 -3.34
C PRO A 79 -4.73 -7.04 -1.81
N GLY A 80 -3.91 -7.87 -1.13
CA GLY A 80 -3.78 -7.83 0.33
C GLY A 80 -2.98 -6.63 0.86
N SER A 81 -2.29 -5.88 0.00
CA SER A 81 -1.40 -4.78 0.41
C SER A 81 -1.63 -3.47 -0.34
N SER A 82 -2.21 -3.50 -1.55
CA SER A 82 -2.42 -2.31 -2.36
C SER A 82 -3.75 -2.37 -3.09
N GLY A 83 -4.32 -1.20 -3.42
CA GLY A 83 -5.48 -1.14 -4.30
C GLY A 83 -6.29 0.15 -4.17
N ILE A 84 -7.11 0.42 -5.19
CA ILE A 84 -7.95 1.61 -5.27
C ILE A 84 -8.98 1.76 -4.13
N GLY A 85 -9.12 0.75 -3.27
CA GLY A 85 -9.95 0.79 -2.07
C GLY A 85 -9.23 1.26 -0.80
N GLY A 86 -7.92 1.54 -0.85
CA GLY A 86 -7.14 2.06 0.27
C GLY A 86 -6.53 3.43 0.02
N GLY A 87 -5.42 3.71 0.68
CA GLY A 87 -4.62 4.93 0.57
C GLY A 87 -3.14 4.66 0.32
N ALA A 88 -2.36 5.71 0.11
CA ALA A 88 -0.92 5.63 -0.09
C ALA A 88 -0.23 6.97 0.23
N PHE A 89 1.09 7.00 0.02
CA PHE A 89 1.87 8.22 -0.08
C PHE A 89 2.73 8.16 -1.34
N MET A 90 3.01 9.31 -1.96
CA MET A 90 3.96 9.40 -3.07
C MET A 90 4.90 10.58 -2.84
N LEU A 91 6.21 10.35 -2.88
CA LEU A 91 7.23 11.39 -2.88
C LEU A 91 7.78 11.48 -4.30
N ILE A 92 7.70 12.68 -4.87
CA ILE A 92 8.23 13.00 -6.18
C ILE A 92 9.44 13.90 -5.96
N ARG A 93 10.56 13.57 -6.61
CA ARG A 93 11.71 14.46 -6.71
C ARG A 93 12.00 14.70 -8.19
N GLU A 94 11.87 15.94 -8.62
CA GLU A 94 12.07 16.36 -10.00
C GLU A 94 13.56 16.57 -10.30
N ALA A 95 13.92 16.61 -11.58
CA ALA A 95 15.32 16.76 -12.02
C ALA A 95 15.94 18.11 -11.58
N ASN A 96 15.12 19.15 -11.40
CA ASN A 96 15.54 20.45 -10.87
C ASN A 96 15.77 20.43 -9.34
N GLY A 97 15.59 19.29 -8.68
CA GLY A 97 15.78 19.13 -7.24
C GLY A 97 14.56 19.45 -6.38
N LYS A 98 13.47 19.99 -6.95
CA LYS A 98 12.20 20.18 -6.25
C LYS A 98 11.63 18.84 -5.81
N ALA A 99 11.09 18.79 -4.60
CA ALA A 99 10.45 17.60 -4.07
C ALA A 99 9.08 17.93 -3.50
N GLN A 100 8.15 16.99 -3.61
CA GLN A 100 6.79 17.13 -3.10
C GLN A 100 6.25 15.79 -2.66
N VAL A 101 5.41 15.79 -1.63
CA VAL A 101 4.66 14.63 -1.16
C VAL A 101 3.19 14.77 -1.50
N PHE A 102 2.60 13.69 -2.00
CA PHE A 102 1.16 13.49 -2.14
C PHE A 102 0.71 12.55 -1.03
N ASP A 103 0.08 13.13 -0.01
CA ASP A 103 -0.63 12.44 1.05
C ASP A 103 -2.02 12.06 0.52
N MET A 104 -2.13 10.80 0.15
CA MET A 104 -3.35 10.16 -0.33
C MET A 104 -3.79 9.07 0.66
N ARG A 105 -3.53 9.30 1.95
CA ARG A 105 -4.00 8.45 3.05
C ARG A 105 -5.52 8.52 3.14
N GLU A 106 -6.12 7.44 3.62
CA GLU A 106 -7.55 7.43 3.92
C GLU A 106 -7.88 8.48 4.99
N THR A 107 -9.04 9.11 4.87
CA THR A 107 -9.61 9.95 5.93
C THR A 107 -10.69 9.17 6.68
N ALA A 108 -10.91 9.48 7.95
CA ALA A 108 -12.08 8.97 8.65
C ALA A 108 -13.36 9.50 7.97
N PRO A 109 -14.43 8.68 7.81
CA PRO A 109 -15.73 9.18 7.40
C PRO A 109 -16.21 10.29 8.34
N MET A 110 -17.00 11.26 7.86
CA MET A 110 -17.50 12.38 8.65
C MET A 110 -18.33 11.96 9.86
N LYS A 111 -18.91 10.77 9.84
CA LYS A 111 -19.66 10.18 10.96
C LYS A 111 -18.78 9.46 12.00
N ALA A 112 -17.46 9.41 11.77
CA ALA A 112 -16.55 8.78 12.71
C ALA A 112 -16.50 9.56 14.02
N SER A 113 -16.34 8.85 15.13
CA SER A 113 -16.21 9.45 16.45
C SER A 113 -15.13 8.72 17.25
N GLN A 114 -14.58 9.38 18.27
CA GLN A 114 -13.54 8.81 19.12
C GLN A 114 -13.95 7.45 19.73
N ASN A 115 -15.25 7.29 20.03
CA ASN A 115 -15.79 6.12 20.71
C ASN A 115 -16.53 5.14 19.78
N MET A 116 -16.46 5.30 18.45
CA MET A 116 -17.23 4.51 17.48
C MET A 116 -16.95 3.00 17.52
N TYR A 117 -15.84 2.58 18.14
CA TYR A 117 -15.48 1.18 18.30
C TYR A 117 -15.92 0.58 19.66
N ALA A 118 -16.43 1.40 20.59
CA ALA A 118 -16.94 0.97 21.89
C ALA A 118 -16.01 0.00 22.65
N GLY A 119 -14.69 0.21 22.58
CA GLY A 119 -13.69 -0.66 23.22
C GLY A 119 -13.39 -1.97 22.47
N ASN A 120 -14.11 -2.30 21.40
CA ASN A 120 -13.87 -3.49 20.60
C ASN A 120 -12.81 -3.24 19.52
N ALA A 121 -11.57 -3.65 19.79
CA ALA A 121 -10.46 -3.49 18.85
C ALA A 121 -10.66 -4.24 17.51
N THR A 122 -11.45 -5.31 17.48
CA THR A 122 -11.70 -6.10 16.26
C THR A 122 -12.39 -5.27 15.19
N LEU A 123 -13.27 -4.33 15.58
CA LEU A 123 -13.98 -3.43 14.66
C LEU A 123 -13.05 -2.42 13.96
N LYS A 124 -11.83 -2.23 14.48
CA LYS A 124 -10.80 -1.41 13.82
C LYS A 124 -10.13 -2.14 12.66
N ALA A 125 -10.09 -3.47 12.72
CA ALA A 125 -9.43 -4.32 11.73
C ALA A 125 -10.43 -4.95 10.74
N ASN A 126 -11.66 -5.22 11.19
CA ASN A 126 -12.65 -6.00 10.43
C ASN A 126 -14.01 -5.30 10.36
N GLY A 127 -14.76 -5.60 9.28
CA GLY A 127 -16.13 -5.11 9.08
C GLY A 127 -16.21 -3.72 8.47
N GLY A 128 -17.43 -3.18 8.31
CA GLY A 128 -17.63 -1.89 7.63
C GLY A 128 -17.05 -0.68 8.38
N LEU A 129 -16.89 -0.77 9.71
CA LEU A 129 -16.34 0.33 10.53
C LEU A 129 -14.83 0.53 10.38
N SER A 130 -14.09 -0.48 9.89
CA SER A 130 -12.65 -0.35 9.64
C SER A 130 -12.33 0.44 8.36
N ILE A 131 -13.34 0.78 7.55
CA ILE A 131 -13.16 1.37 6.23
C ILE A 131 -13.07 2.89 6.32
N GLY A 132 -11.89 3.43 6.01
CA GLY A 132 -11.68 4.85 5.73
C GLY A 132 -12.12 5.24 4.32
N VAL A 133 -12.13 6.55 4.03
CA VAL A 133 -12.42 7.08 2.69
C VAL A 133 -11.23 6.78 1.77
N PRO A 134 -11.38 5.98 0.69
CA PRO A 134 -10.24 5.56 -0.13
C PRO A 134 -9.56 6.72 -0.88
N GLY A 135 -8.23 6.78 -0.77
CA GLY A 135 -7.43 7.89 -1.27
C GLY A 135 -6.50 7.60 -2.44
N GLN A 136 -6.06 6.35 -2.59
CA GLN A 136 -4.98 5.99 -3.52
C GLN A 136 -5.28 6.43 -4.96
N LEU A 137 -6.50 6.17 -5.45
CA LEU A 137 -6.89 6.52 -6.81
C LEU A 137 -6.87 8.04 -7.07
N ALA A 138 -7.41 8.84 -6.15
CA ALA A 138 -7.36 10.29 -6.23
C ALA A 138 -5.92 10.81 -6.25
N GLY A 139 -5.06 10.25 -5.40
CA GLY A 139 -3.66 10.65 -5.30
C GLY A 139 -2.85 10.33 -6.55
N LEU A 140 -2.95 9.09 -7.04
CA LEU A 140 -2.29 8.68 -8.29
C LEU A 140 -2.73 9.56 -9.47
N HIS A 141 -4.02 9.86 -9.57
CA HIS A 141 -4.53 10.71 -10.64
C HIS A 141 -4.10 12.18 -10.50
N LYS A 142 -4.04 12.73 -9.27
CA LYS A 142 -3.57 14.09 -9.03
C LYS A 142 -2.08 14.24 -9.36
N ALA A 143 -1.25 13.29 -8.94
CA ALA A 143 0.17 13.25 -9.29
C ALA A 143 0.38 13.14 -10.81
N TRP A 144 -0.37 12.24 -11.46
CA TRP A 144 -0.36 12.12 -12.93
C TRP A 144 -0.78 13.43 -13.62
N LYS A 145 -1.84 14.09 -13.15
CA LYS A 145 -2.31 15.35 -13.73
C LYS A 145 -1.26 16.47 -13.67
N GLN A 146 -0.40 16.47 -12.66
CA GLN A 146 0.59 17.52 -12.45
C GLN A 146 1.96 17.19 -13.09
N HIS A 147 2.38 15.92 -13.05
CA HIS A 147 3.74 15.53 -13.45
C HIS A 147 3.80 14.42 -14.51
N GLY A 148 2.65 13.84 -14.86
CA GLY A 148 2.54 12.80 -15.88
C GLY A 148 2.65 13.36 -17.29
N LYS A 149 2.96 12.48 -18.24
CA LYS A 149 3.15 12.82 -19.66
C LYS A 149 2.27 11.98 -20.58
N LEU A 150 2.05 10.71 -20.27
CA LEU A 150 1.22 9.85 -21.12
C LEU A 150 -0.27 10.01 -20.78
N PRO A 151 -1.20 9.73 -21.71
CA PRO A 151 -2.62 9.73 -21.42
C PRO A 151 -3.00 8.74 -20.30
N TRP A 152 -3.84 9.15 -19.35
CA TRP A 152 -4.32 8.35 -18.21
C TRP A 152 -4.74 6.93 -18.59
N LYS A 153 -5.49 6.80 -19.68
CA LYS A 153 -5.97 5.51 -20.20
C LYS A 153 -4.81 4.53 -20.47
N LYS A 154 -3.66 5.01 -20.96
CA LYS A 154 -2.47 4.17 -21.19
C LYS A 154 -1.87 3.63 -19.88
N LEU A 155 -2.05 4.33 -18.76
CA LEU A 155 -1.52 3.93 -17.45
C LEU A 155 -2.44 2.92 -16.74
N VAL A 156 -3.75 3.03 -16.94
CA VAL A 156 -4.75 2.13 -16.32
C VAL A 156 -4.90 0.83 -17.09
N LYS A 157 -4.77 0.87 -18.42
CA LYS A 157 -5.04 -0.27 -19.31
C LYS A 157 -4.24 -1.56 -18.97
N PRO A 158 -2.96 -1.50 -18.58
CA PRO A 158 -2.22 -2.70 -18.22
C PRO A 158 -2.83 -3.45 -17.03
N ALA A 159 -3.18 -2.74 -15.95
CA ALA A 159 -3.83 -3.32 -14.78
C ALA A 159 -5.22 -3.88 -15.13
N GLU A 160 -6.00 -3.16 -15.94
CA GLU A 160 -7.30 -3.63 -16.44
C GLU A 160 -7.18 -4.94 -17.22
N SER A 161 -6.22 -5.01 -18.15
CA SER A 161 -5.96 -6.21 -18.94
C SER A 161 -5.52 -7.38 -18.06
N LEU A 162 -4.67 -7.13 -17.06
CA LEU A 162 -4.19 -8.16 -16.14
C LEU A 162 -5.34 -8.74 -15.30
N ALA A 163 -6.21 -7.87 -14.77
CA ALA A 163 -7.41 -8.30 -14.03
C ALA A 163 -8.40 -9.08 -14.92
N ARG A 164 -8.51 -8.72 -16.21
CA ARG A 164 -9.45 -9.35 -17.17
C ARG A 164 -8.95 -10.69 -17.68
N LYS A 165 -7.72 -10.73 -18.17
CA LYS A 165 -7.09 -11.90 -18.80
C LYS A 165 -6.56 -12.88 -17.77
N GLY A 166 -6.48 -12.46 -16.51
CA GLY A 166 -5.97 -13.24 -15.40
C GLY A 166 -4.45 -13.19 -15.31
N PHE A 167 -3.95 -13.63 -14.16
CA PHE A 167 -2.54 -13.64 -13.84
C PHE A 167 -2.19 -14.84 -12.97
N LYS A 168 -0.95 -15.33 -13.08
CA LYS A 168 -0.46 -16.43 -12.24
C LYS A 168 -0.38 -15.99 -10.77
N VAL A 169 -0.92 -16.79 -9.86
CA VAL A 169 -0.77 -16.60 -8.42
C VAL A 169 0.71 -16.72 -8.05
N SER A 170 1.24 -15.71 -7.37
CA SER A 170 2.62 -15.69 -6.87
C SER A 170 2.70 -16.36 -5.49
N PRO A 171 3.90 -16.80 -5.05
CA PRO A 171 4.09 -17.31 -3.69
C PRO A 171 3.63 -16.32 -2.61
N TYR A 172 3.89 -15.03 -2.82
CA TYR A 172 3.47 -13.97 -1.91
C TYR A 172 1.94 -13.85 -1.82
N LEU A 173 1.24 -13.87 -2.96
CA LEU A 173 -0.22 -13.83 -2.96
C LEU A 173 -0.81 -15.09 -2.31
N GLN A 174 -0.26 -16.28 -2.57
CA GLN A 174 -0.72 -17.50 -1.90
C GLN A 174 -0.55 -17.42 -0.39
N MET A 175 0.62 -16.97 0.08
CA MET A 175 0.85 -16.74 1.51
C MET A 175 -0.19 -15.78 2.12
N GLN A 176 -0.52 -14.69 1.44
CA GLN A 176 -1.58 -13.78 1.88
C GLN A 176 -2.96 -14.47 1.90
N MET A 177 -3.30 -15.23 0.86
CA MET A 177 -4.57 -15.97 0.80
C MET A 177 -4.70 -16.99 1.94
N GLU A 178 -3.63 -17.73 2.25
CA GLU A 178 -3.63 -18.68 3.37
C GLU A 178 -3.81 -17.96 4.72
N SER A 179 -3.09 -16.85 4.94
CA SER A 179 -3.24 -16.05 6.17
C SER A 179 -4.66 -15.49 6.36
N SER A 180 -5.41 -15.34 5.27
CA SER A 180 -6.77 -14.80 5.22
C SER A 180 -7.82 -15.84 4.82
N LYS A 181 -7.49 -17.15 4.90
CA LYS A 181 -8.34 -18.22 4.34
C LYS A 181 -9.76 -18.19 4.90
N SER A 182 -9.91 -18.01 6.21
CA SER A 182 -11.23 -17.93 6.86
C SER A 182 -12.09 -16.78 6.31
N ALA A 183 -11.51 -15.59 6.15
CA ALA A 183 -12.20 -14.42 5.60
C ALA A 183 -12.56 -14.61 4.12
N ILE A 184 -11.64 -15.16 3.32
CA ILE A 184 -11.91 -15.47 1.91
C ILE A 184 -13.04 -16.48 1.80
N MET A 185 -13.03 -17.56 2.59
CA MET A 185 -14.05 -18.58 2.57
C MET A 185 -15.41 -18.10 3.10
N ALA A 186 -15.43 -17.08 3.96
CA ALA A 186 -16.68 -16.48 4.45
C ALA A 186 -17.34 -15.56 3.40
N ASP A 187 -16.56 -14.82 2.60
CA ASP A 187 -17.08 -13.85 1.65
C ASP A 187 -17.28 -14.41 0.23
N LYS A 188 -18.51 -14.30 -0.29
CA LYS A 188 -18.84 -14.80 -1.64
C LYS A 188 -18.01 -14.14 -2.74
N GLY A 189 -17.78 -12.83 -2.64
CA GLY A 189 -17.01 -12.08 -3.63
C GLY A 189 -15.54 -12.46 -3.64
N LEU A 190 -14.94 -12.70 -2.48
CA LEU A 190 -13.57 -13.17 -2.35
C LEU A 190 -13.44 -14.61 -2.84
N ARG A 191 -14.37 -15.52 -2.51
CA ARG A 191 -14.38 -16.89 -3.07
C ARG A 191 -14.40 -16.87 -4.59
N GLU A 192 -15.27 -16.07 -5.20
CA GLU A 192 -15.35 -15.94 -6.67
C GLU A 192 -14.03 -15.52 -7.35
N VAL A 193 -13.10 -14.91 -6.61
CA VAL A 193 -11.80 -14.43 -7.13
C VAL A 193 -10.66 -15.38 -6.75
N PHE A 194 -10.64 -15.89 -5.53
CA PHE A 194 -9.48 -16.55 -4.93
C PHE A 194 -9.65 -18.06 -4.72
N THR A 195 -10.79 -18.65 -5.10
CA THR A 195 -11.00 -20.09 -5.02
C THR A 195 -11.31 -20.73 -6.36
N SER A 196 -10.99 -22.02 -6.45
CA SER A 196 -11.39 -22.92 -7.53
C SER A 196 -11.81 -24.24 -6.89
N ASN A 197 -12.99 -24.75 -7.26
CA ASN A 197 -13.56 -25.98 -6.70
C ASN A 197 -13.62 -26.00 -5.15
N GLY A 198 -13.89 -24.83 -4.55
CA GLY A 198 -14.03 -24.70 -3.09
C GLY A 198 -12.71 -24.55 -2.33
N GLU A 199 -11.55 -24.65 -2.99
CA GLU A 199 -10.23 -24.47 -2.37
C GLU A 199 -9.54 -23.20 -2.87
N LEU A 200 -8.62 -22.66 -2.08
CA LEU A 200 -7.80 -21.51 -2.50
C LEU A 200 -7.00 -21.85 -3.76
N LEU A 201 -6.86 -20.86 -4.64
CA LEU A 201 -5.94 -20.95 -5.77
C LEU A 201 -4.50 -21.15 -5.27
N LYS A 202 -3.75 -21.99 -5.96
CA LYS A 202 -2.36 -22.33 -5.64
C LYS A 202 -1.38 -21.52 -6.48
N VAL A 203 -0.12 -21.48 -6.06
CA VAL A 203 0.96 -20.86 -6.86
C VAL A 203 0.95 -21.44 -8.27
N GLY A 204 0.98 -20.54 -9.27
CA GLY A 204 0.93 -20.90 -10.69
C GLY A 204 -0.48 -20.96 -11.29
N ASP A 205 -1.53 -21.12 -10.48
CA ASP A 205 -2.92 -21.06 -10.96
C ASP A 205 -3.24 -19.67 -11.53
N ILE A 206 -4.22 -19.61 -12.43
CA ILE A 206 -4.65 -18.33 -13.02
C ILE A 206 -5.79 -17.73 -12.19
N CYS A 207 -5.51 -16.60 -11.53
CA CYS A 207 -6.49 -15.79 -10.84
C CYS A 207 -7.11 -14.77 -11.79
N TYR A 208 -8.44 -14.62 -11.76
CA TYR A 208 -9.19 -13.66 -12.56
C TYR A 208 -10.00 -12.72 -11.67
N ASN A 209 -9.96 -11.42 -11.95
CA ASN A 209 -10.84 -10.46 -11.30
C ASN A 209 -11.58 -9.61 -12.33
N LYS A 210 -12.53 -10.26 -13.02
CA LYS A 210 -13.32 -9.63 -14.09
C LYS A 210 -14.17 -8.46 -13.60
N LYS A 211 -14.58 -8.43 -12.32
CA LYS A 211 -15.30 -7.30 -11.72
C LYS A 211 -14.38 -6.10 -11.57
N LEU A 212 -13.18 -6.28 -11.01
CA LEU A 212 -12.15 -5.23 -10.94
C LEU A 212 -11.75 -4.73 -12.34
N ALA A 213 -11.64 -5.61 -13.33
CA ALA A 213 -11.37 -5.20 -14.71
C ALA A 213 -12.43 -4.24 -15.27
N ARG A 214 -13.73 -4.46 -14.99
CA ARG A 214 -14.79 -3.53 -15.39
C ARG A 214 -14.69 -2.19 -14.65
N THR A 215 -14.33 -2.23 -13.35
CA THR A 215 -14.06 -1.03 -12.56
C THR A 215 -12.91 -0.21 -13.14
N LEU A 216 -11.76 -0.85 -13.41
CA LEU A 216 -10.59 -0.22 -14.02
C LEU A 216 -10.88 0.30 -15.43
N LEU A 217 -11.70 -0.41 -16.22
CA LEU A 217 -12.14 0.08 -17.52
C LEU A 217 -12.92 1.40 -17.39
N LYS A 218 -13.90 1.49 -16.48
CA LYS A 218 -14.63 2.73 -16.22
C LYS A 218 -13.69 3.85 -15.76
N ILE A 219 -12.77 3.56 -14.85
CA ILE A 219 -11.75 4.51 -14.37
C ILE A 219 -10.84 4.99 -15.52
N SER A 220 -10.52 4.12 -16.48
CA SER A 220 -9.68 4.48 -17.63
C SER A 220 -10.37 5.45 -18.60
N VAL A 221 -11.71 5.43 -18.65
CA VAL A 221 -12.52 6.25 -19.56
C VAL A 221 -12.96 7.55 -18.89
N TYR A 222 -13.48 7.47 -17.67
CA TYR A 222 -14.10 8.61 -16.96
C TYR A 222 -13.20 9.21 -15.88
N GLY A 223 -11.97 8.70 -15.73
CA GLY A 223 -11.05 9.11 -14.66
C GLY A 223 -11.60 8.79 -13.27
N VAL A 224 -11.17 9.59 -12.29
CA VAL A 224 -11.55 9.41 -10.88
C VAL A 224 -13.02 9.69 -10.61
N GLN A 225 -13.72 10.41 -11.49
CA GLN A 225 -15.14 10.73 -11.32
C GLN A 225 -16.02 9.47 -11.28
N ALA A 226 -15.62 8.41 -11.98
CA ALA A 226 -16.34 7.13 -11.90
C ALA A 226 -16.37 6.54 -10.48
N PHE A 227 -15.36 6.86 -9.67
CA PHE A 227 -15.20 6.41 -8.29
C PHE A 227 -15.82 7.41 -7.30
N TYR A 228 -15.42 8.68 -7.32
CA TYR A 228 -15.80 9.63 -6.28
C TYR A 228 -17.15 10.33 -6.51
N ASN A 229 -17.68 10.29 -7.73
CA ASN A 229 -18.98 10.87 -8.09
C ASN A 229 -19.80 9.96 -9.03
N GLY A 230 -19.52 8.66 -9.01
CA GLY A 230 -20.07 7.71 -9.98
C GLY A 230 -20.55 6.40 -9.37
N SER A 231 -21.02 5.52 -10.24
CA SER A 231 -21.60 4.23 -9.85
C SER A 231 -20.67 3.34 -9.00
N ILE A 232 -19.35 3.48 -9.11
CA ILE A 232 -18.41 2.67 -8.30
C ILE A 232 -18.48 3.12 -6.85
N GLY A 233 -18.38 4.42 -6.57
CA GLY A 233 -18.51 4.96 -5.22
C GLY A 233 -19.86 4.72 -4.60
N PHE A 234 -20.94 4.82 -5.38
CA PHE A 234 -22.29 4.45 -4.93
C PHE A 234 -22.36 3.00 -4.44
N ASN A 235 -21.84 2.06 -5.24
CA ASN A 235 -21.84 0.64 -4.86
C ASN A 235 -20.94 0.38 -3.64
N LEU A 236 -19.76 1.01 -3.58
CA LEU A 236 -18.87 0.94 -2.42
C LEU A 236 -19.58 1.37 -1.14
N VAL A 237 -20.19 2.57 -1.14
CA VAL A 237 -20.90 3.11 0.04
C VAL A 237 -22.02 2.17 0.46
N ARG A 238 -22.81 1.68 -0.50
CA ARG A 238 -23.89 0.72 -0.22
C ARG A 238 -23.36 -0.56 0.42
N ASP A 239 -22.28 -1.11 -0.10
CA ASP A 239 -21.72 -2.38 0.39
C ASP A 239 -21.07 -2.19 1.77
N VAL A 240 -20.39 -1.05 2.02
CA VAL A 240 -19.84 -0.68 3.33
C VAL A 240 -20.95 -0.49 4.37
N GLN A 241 -22.03 0.21 4.03
CA GLN A 241 -23.17 0.42 4.94
C GLN A 241 -23.91 -0.88 5.25
N LYS A 242 -24.08 -1.77 4.26
CA LYS A 242 -24.61 -3.12 4.49
C LYS A 242 -23.74 -3.93 5.46
N ALA A 243 -22.44 -3.69 5.48
CA ALA A 243 -21.50 -4.30 6.43
C ALA A 243 -21.41 -3.55 7.77
N GLY A 244 -22.35 -2.64 8.07
CA GLY A 244 -22.39 -1.87 9.32
C GLY A 244 -21.44 -0.67 9.36
N GLY A 245 -20.86 -0.29 8.22
CA GLY A 245 -19.96 0.85 8.11
C GLY A 245 -20.68 2.20 7.99
N ILE A 246 -19.91 3.27 8.18
CA ILE A 246 -20.43 4.65 8.28
C ILE A 246 -20.02 5.55 7.11
N LEU A 247 -19.37 4.99 6.09
CA LEU A 247 -18.98 5.72 4.87
C LEU A 247 -20.23 6.25 4.14
N THR A 248 -20.13 7.46 3.58
CA THR A 248 -21.19 8.11 2.82
C THR A 248 -20.70 8.61 1.47
N LEU A 249 -21.63 8.94 0.56
CA LEU A 249 -21.28 9.56 -0.72
C LEU A 249 -20.66 10.95 -0.54
N THR A 250 -21.07 11.68 0.50
CA THR A 250 -20.49 12.98 0.83
C THR A 250 -19.03 12.85 1.21
N ASP A 251 -18.67 11.79 1.94
CA ASP A 251 -17.27 11.51 2.29
C ASP A 251 -16.42 11.31 1.04
N LEU A 252 -16.89 10.48 0.08
CA LEU A 252 -16.19 10.27 -1.18
C LEU A 252 -16.06 11.57 -1.99
N LYS A 253 -17.13 12.36 -2.10
CA LYS A 253 -17.11 13.62 -2.87
C LYS A 253 -16.19 14.69 -2.27
N LYS A 254 -16.03 14.70 -0.94
CA LYS A 254 -15.19 15.66 -0.21
C LYS A 254 -13.76 15.19 -0.02
N TYR A 255 -13.42 13.97 -0.44
CA TYR A 255 -12.05 13.47 -0.30
C TYR A 255 -11.08 14.33 -1.10
N GLU A 256 -10.00 14.76 -0.45
CA GLU A 256 -8.94 15.54 -1.08
C GLU A 256 -7.56 15.01 -0.74
N VAL A 257 -6.73 14.94 -1.77
CA VAL A 257 -5.30 14.61 -1.66
C VAL A 257 -4.55 15.84 -1.17
N LYS A 258 -3.85 15.70 -0.05
CA LYS A 258 -3.04 16.76 0.53
C LYS A 258 -1.64 16.75 -0.08
N MET A 259 -1.22 17.87 -0.65
CA MET A 259 0.17 18.03 -1.08
C MET A 259 0.96 18.67 0.06
N ARG A 260 2.17 18.16 0.30
CA ARG A 260 3.00 18.56 1.44
C ARG A 260 4.45 18.67 1.02
N GLU A 261 5.21 19.47 1.76
CA GLU A 261 6.67 19.45 1.67
C GLU A 261 7.21 18.19 2.39
N PRO A 262 8.24 17.53 1.85
CA PRO A 262 8.85 16.38 2.52
C PRO A 262 9.59 16.81 3.80
N ILE A 263 9.63 15.91 4.79
CA ILE A 263 10.62 16.05 5.86
C ILE A 263 12.01 15.90 5.24
N THR A 264 12.92 16.78 5.65
CA THR A 264 14.30 16.80 5.17
C THR A 264 15.25 16.68 6.36
N ALA A 265 16.22 15.79 6.27
CA ALA A 265 17.33 15.70 7.21
C ALA A 265 18.66 15.52 6.48
N ASN A 266 19.75 15.96 7.11
CA ASN A 266 21.10 15.70 6.63
C ASN A 266 21.76 14.67 7.54
N VAL A 267 22.09 13.50 7.01
CA VAL A 267 22.68 12.39 7.75
C VAL A 267 23.93 11.94 7.01
N LEU A 268 25.09 12.00 7.67
CA LEU A 268 26.39 11.61 7.10
C LEU A 268 26.69 12.27 5.73
N GLY A 269 26.30 13.54 5.56
CA GLY A 269 26.48 14.28 4.31
C GLY A 269 25.45 13.98 3.21
N LEU A 270 24.47 13.11 3.47
CA LEU A 270 23.36 12.81 2.56
C LEU A 270 22.09 13.54 2.97
N LYS A 271 21.41 14.16 1.99
CA LYS A 271 20.08 14.75 2.18
C LYS A 271 19.01 13.67 2.05
N ILE A 272 18.39 13.30 3.16
CA ILE A 272 17.27 12.35 3.22
C ILE A 272 15.97 13.14 3.10
N LEU A 273 15.11 12.70 2.16
CA LEU A 273 13.74 13.21 2.01
C LEU A 273 12.77 12.10 2.40
N SER A 274 11.79 12.40 3.25
CA SER A 274 10.80 11.43 3.70
C SER A 274 9.41 12.02 3.88
N MET A 275 8.44 11.17 4.19
CA MET A 275 7.05 11.55 4.34
C MET A 275 6.84 12.37 5.63
N PRO A 276 6.16 13.52 5.57
CA PRO A 276 5.69 14.23 6.76
C PRO A 276 4.47 13.53 7.39
N PRO A 277 4.01 14.00 8.57
CA PRO A 277 2.70 13.66 9.08
C PRO A 277 1.61 13.77 8.01
N PRO A 278 0.71 12.76 7.90
CA PRO A 278 0.35 11.79 8.93
C PRO A 278 1.24 10.53 8.98
N SER A 279 2.28 10.41 8.16
CA SER A 279 3.27 9.34 8.32
C SER A 279 4.19 9.64 9.51
N SER A 280 4.42 8.65 10.38
CA SER A 280 5.42 8.72 11.45
C SER A 280 6.83 8.35 10.98
N GLY A 281 6.96 7.63 9.87
CA GLY A 281 8.23 7.04 9.44
C GLY A 281 9.31 8.08 9.14
N GLY A 282 8.96 9.21 8.51
CA GLY A 282 9.92 10.27 8.23
C GLY A 282 10.48 10.86 9.52
N VAL A 283 9.61 11.20 10.49
CA VAL A 283 10.02 11.74 11.79
C VAL A 283 10.94 10.76 12.53
N SER A 284 10.57 9.47 12.60
CA SER A 284 11.33 8.45 13.30
C SER A 284 12.74 8.20 12.74
N MET A 285 12.98 8.51 11.46
CA MET A 285 14.30 8.35 10.83
C MET A 285 15.18 9.60 10.94
N THR A 286 14.60 10.74 11.30
CA THR A 286 15.27 12.05 11.28
C THR A 286 15.52 12.64 12.66
N LEU A 287 14.94 12.05 13.70
CA LEU A 287 15.28 12.28 15.11
C LEU A 287 16.43 11.35 15.51
#